data_AF-A0A078I9N3-F1
#
_entry.id   AF-A0A078I9N3-F1
#
_cell.length_a   1.000
_cell.length_b   1.000
_cell.length_c   1.000
_cell.angle_alpha   90.00
_cell.angle_beta   90.00
_cell.angle_gamma   90.00
#
_symmetry.space_group_name_H-M   'P 1'
#
loop_
_entity.id
_entity.type
_entity.pdbx_description
1 polymer ?
#
loop_
_entity_poly.entity_id
_entity_poly.type
_entity_poly.pdbx_seq_one_letter_code
_entity_poly.pdbx_strand_id
1 'polypeptide(L)'
;MDIALALRTMVFPTITRYDTLYSYRHPQRRREWIAHIQAGAIFVADSNPDDEQRECENKAAALARAIDLAESSFLEIPEVTTPRINNVLE
;
A
#
# COMPACT_ATOMS: atom_id res chain seq x y z
N MET A 1 -24.43 9.70 20.92
CA MET A 1 -23.67 8.65 20.23
C MET A 1 -23.13 9.26 18.96
N ASP A 2 -21.85 9.04 18.64
CA ASP A 2 -21.19 9.56 17.44
C ASP A 2 -20.67 8.37 16.61
N ILE A 3 -21.00 8.33 15.32
CA ILE A 3 -20.74 7.20 14.42
C ILE A 3 -20.40 7.73 13.04
N ALA A 4 -19.28 7.26 12.48
CA ALA A 4 -18.88 7.53 11.10
C ALA A 4 -19.30 6.40 10.15
N LEU A 5 -19.62 6.74 8.90
CA LEU A 5 -19.74 5.76 7.84
C LEU A 5 -18.36 5.21 7.50
N ALA A 6 -18.27 3.89 7.28
CA ALA A 6 -17.03 3.20 6.89
C ALA A 6 -16.68 3.42 5.40
N LEU A 7 -16.65 4.68 4.96
CA LEU A 7 -16.20 5.09 3.63
C LEU A 7 -14.75 5.56 3.72
N ARG A 8 -13.95 5.29 2.68
CA ARG A 8 -12.50 5.58 2.68
C ARG A 8 -11.79 4.94 3.88
N THR A 9 -12.15 3.70 4.15
CA THR A 9 -11.52 2.86 5.18
C THR A 9 -10.78 1.71 4.51
N MET A 10 -9.61 1.35 5.05
CA MET A 10 -8.87 0.15 4.68
C MET A 10 -8.92 -0.87 5.81
N VAL A 11 -9.01 -2.16 5.46
CA VAL A 11 -9.05 -3.26 6.44
C VAL A 11 -7.83 -4.15 6.25
N PHE A 12 -7.07 -4.35 7.32
CA PHE A 12 -5.96 -5.29 7.38
C PHE A 12 -6.36 -6.50 8.22
N PRO A 13 -6.57 -7.68 7.61
CA PRO A 13 -6.85 -8.89 8.35
C PRO A 13 -5.64 -9.26 9.23
N THR A 14 -5.87 -9.48 10.52
CA THR A 14 -4.82 -9.88 11.48
C THR A 14 -4.66 -11.40 11.56
N ILE A 15 -5.56 -12.16 10.94
CA ILE A 15 -5.45 -13.62 10.84
C ILE A 15 -4.33 -13.99 9.86
N THR A 16 -3.55 -15.01 10.21
CA THR A 16 -2.49 -15.55 9.36
C THR A 16 -3.08 -16.06 8.04
N ARG A 17 -2.77 -15.39 6.93
CA ARG A 17 -3.09 -15.88 5.59
C ARG A 17 -1.87 -16.59 4.98
N TYR A 18 -2.11 -17.73 4.35
CA TYR A 18 -1.09 -18.55 3.70
C TYR A 18 -1.06 -18.34 2.18
N ASP A 19 -1.94 -17.45 1.70
CA ASP A 19 -2.31 -17.20 0.31
C ASP A 19 -1.56 -15.99 -0.27
N THR A 20 -0.73 -15.30 0.54
CA THR A 20 0.26 -14.34 0.06
C THR A 20 1.53 -15.08 -0.38
N LEU A 21 1.96 -14.84 -1.62
CA LEU A 21 3.14 -15.44 -2.24
C LEU A 21 4.43 -14.91 -1.59
N TYR A 22 4.72 -15.36 -0.36
CA TYR A 22 5.91 -14.96 0.39
C TYR A 22 7.19 -15.17 -0.44
N SER A 23 7.90 -14.10 -0.81
CA SER A 23 9.22 -14.23 -1.43
C SER A 23 10.24 -14.68 -0.37
N TYR A 24 10.53 -15.99 -0.32
CA TYR A 24 11.62 -16.68 0.43
C TYR A 24 12.87 -15.90 0.87
N ARG A 25 13.26 -14.91 0.07
CA ARG A 25 14.66 -14.71 -0.30
C ARG A 25 15.43 -13.72 0.55
N HIS A 26 14.82 -13.04 1.52
CA HIS A 26 15.50 -12.02 2.33
C HIS A 26 15.38 -12.29 3.83
N PRO A 27 16.47 -12.14 4.62
CA PRO A 27 16.50 -12.43 6.06
C PRO A 27 15.81 -11.37 6.95
N GLN A 28 15.35 -10.25 6.39
CA GLN A 28 14.59 -9.19 7.07
C GLN A 28 13.17 -9.13 6.49
N ARG A 29 12.27 -10.02 6.93
CA ARG A 29 10.94 -10.17 6.30
C ARG A 29 9.90 -9.34 7.04
N ARG A 30 9.60 -8.15 6.52
CA ARG A 30 8.33 -7.48 6.82
C ARG A 30 7.19 -8.44 6.43
N ARG A 31 6.19 -8.57 7.30
CA ARG A 31 4.94 -9.23 6.92
C ARG A 31 4.35 -8.44 5.76
N GLU A 32 4.14 -9.08 4.61
CA GLU A 32 3.38 -8.51 3.51
C GLU A 32 1.90 -8.52 3.93
N TRP A 33 1.36 -7.35 4.27
CA TRP A 33 -0.04 -7.22 4.66
C TRP A 33 -0.90 -7.00 3.41
N ILE A 34 -2.07 -7.66 3.34
CA ILE A 34 -3.08 -7.33 2.33
C ILE A 34 -4.00 -6.25 2.90
N ALA A 35 -4.05 -5.11 2.23
CA ALA A 35 -5.07 -4.09 2.47
C ALA A 35 -6.31 -4.38 1.63
N HIS A 36 -7.47 -4.58 2.26
CA HIS A 36 -8.75 -4.60 1.57
C HIS A 36 -9.34 -3.18 1.54
N ILE A 37 -9.58 -2.67 0.34
CA ILE A 37 -10.17 -1.36 0.09
C ILE A 37 -11.44 -1.58 -0.73
N GLN A 38 -12.57 -1.08 -0.23
CA GLN A 38 -13.82 -1.06 -0.97
C GLN A 38 -14.16 0.39 -1.33
N ALA A 39 -14.44 0.60 -2.62
CA ALA A 39 -14.94 1.86 -3.15
C ALA A 39 -16.20 1.59 -3.98
N GLY A 40 -17.01 2.62 -4.16
CA GLY A 40 -18.23 2.56 -4.94
C GLY A 40 -18.62 3.94 -5.44
N ALA A 41 -19.45 3.96 -6.47
CA ALA A 41 -20.06 5.14 -7.05
C ALA A 41 -21.58 5.07 -6.89
N ILE A 42 -22.24 6.20 -7.10
CA ILE A 42 -23.70 6.28 -7.10
C ILE A 42 -24.13 6.33 -8.56
N PHE A 43 -25.11 5.50 -8.91
CA PHE A 43 -25.70 5.49 -10.24
C PHE A 43 -27.00 6.28 -10.27
N VAL A 44 -27.16 7.10 -11.30
CA VAL A 44 -28.39 7.83 -11.63
C VAL A 44 -28.81 7.46 -13.06
N ALA A 45 -30.01 7.83 -13.48
CA ALA A 45 -30.58 7.41 -14.78
C ALA A 45 -29.73 7.80 -16.00
N ASP A 46 -28.91 8.85 -15.87
CA ASP A 46 -28.03 9.41 -16.90
C ASP A 46 -26.54 9.10 -16.68
N SER A 47 -26.23 8.22 -15.72
CA SER A 47 -24.88 7.77 -15.41
C SER A 47 -24.16 7.13 -16.60
N ASN A 48 -22.85 7.37 -16.69
CA ASN A 48 -21.98 6.76 -17.69
C ASN A 48 -21.03 5.76 -17.02
N PRO A 49 -21.17 4.44 -17.29
CA PRO A 49 -20.43 3.41 -16.56
C PRO A 49 -18.92 3.62 -16.45
N ASP A 50 -18.29 4.21 -17.48
CA ASP A 50 -16.86 4.51 -17.47
C ASP A 50 -16.51 5.65 -16.51
N ASP A 51 -17.37 6.66 -16.39
CA ASP A 51 -17.23 7.76 -15.42
C ASP A 51 -17.39 7.24 -13.98
N GLU A 52 -18.39 6.42 -13.70
CA GLU A 52 -18.59 5.88 -12.35
C GLU A 52 -17.49 4.89 -11.94
N GLN A 53 -16.95 4.11 -12.88
CA GLN A 53 -15.78 3.27 -12.62
C GLN A 53 -14.56 4.13 -12.25
N ARG A 54 -14.29 5.19 -13.01
CA ARG A 54 -13.21 6.16 -12.68
C ARG A 54 -13.43 6.79 -11.31
N GLU A 55 -14.66 7.09 -10.94
CA GLU A 55 -14.96 7.61 -9.60
C GLU A 55 -14.61 6.60 -8.49
N CYS A 56 -14.93 5.32 -8.69
CA CYS A 56 -14.55 4.25 -7.76
C CYS A 56 -13.02 4.16 -7.61
N GLU A 57 -12.30 4.18 -8.73
CA GLU A 57 -10.84 4.13 -8.76
C GLU A 57 -10.23 5.33 -8.05
N ASN A 58 -10.71 6.55 -8.32
CA ASN A 58 -10.23 7.76 -7.67
C ASN A 58 -10.45 7.73 -6.15
N LYS A 59 -11.58 7.20 -5.69
CA LYS A 59 -11.87 7.03 -4.26
C LYS A 59 -10.93 6.01 -3.61
N ALA A 60 -10.61 4.92 -4.29
CA ALA A 60 -9.66 3.91 -3.81
C ALA A 60 -8.20 4.40 -3.86
N ALA A 61 -7.84 5.16 -4.89
CA ALA A 61 -6.48 5.64 -5.15
C ALA A 61 -5.93 6.49 -4.00
N ALA A 62 -6.79 7.27 -3.32
CA ALA A 62 -6.38 8.05 -2.16
C ALA A 62 -5.83 7.17 -1.02
N LEU A 63 -6.47 6.03 -0.75
CA LEU A 63 -6.01 5.08 0.27
C LEU A 63 -4.78 4.29 -0.19
N ALA A 64 -4.74 3.88 -1.47
CA ALA A 64 -3.56 3.23 -2.03
C ALA A 64 -2.32 4.13 -1.91
N ARG A 65 -2.44 5.41 -2.28
CA ARG A 65 -1.36 6.40 -2.12
C ARG A 65 -0.95 6.63 -0.67
N ALA A 66 -1.87 6.52 0.28
CA ALA A 66 -1.54 6.61 1.70
C ALA A 66 -0.70 5.41 2.15
N ILE A 67 -0.98 4.20 1.63
CA ILE A 67 -0.16 3.00 1.86
C ILE A 67 1.25 3.21 1.30
N ASP A 68 1.37 3.61 0.03
CA ASP A 68 2.67 3.84 -0.62
C ASP A 68 3.54 4.83 0.19
N LEU A 69 2.92 5.94 0.63
CA LEU A 69 3.61 6.96 1.42
C LEU A 69 4.04 6.42 2.79
N ALA A 70 3.16 5.69 3.47
CA ALA A 70 3.47 5.06 4.74
C ALA A 70 4.64 4.07 4.58
N GLU A 71 4.60 3.20 3.57
CA GLU A 71 5.68 2.24 3.30
C GLU A 71 7.01 2.93 3.04
N SER A 72 7.02 3.96 2.18
CA SER A 72 8.22 4.73 1.84
C SER A 72 8.85 5.42 3.07
N SER A 73 8.03 5.83 4.05
CA SER A 73 8.50 6.50 5.26
C SER A 73 9.28 5.57 6.20
N PHE A 74 9.10 4.25 6.06
CA PHE A 74 9.76 3.26 6.91
C PHE A 74 10.85 2.47 6.19
N LEU A 75 11.13 2.71 4.90
CA LEU A 75 12.27 2.06 4.24
C LEU A 75 13.56 2.76 4.68
N GLU A 76 14.44 2.07 5.40
CA GLU A 76 15.81 2.53 5.59
C GLU A 76 16.51 2.52 4.23
N ILE A 77 17.07 3.66 3.83
CA ILE A 77 17.98 3.71 2.68
C ILE A 77 19.17 2.84 3.09
N PRO A 78 19.49 1.76 2.33
CA PRO A 78 20.70 1.02 2.62
C PRO A 78 21.87 1.99 2.54
N GLU A 79 22.58 2.14 3.66
CA GLU A 79 23.82 2.89 3.71
C GLU A 79 24.68 2.40 2.55
N VAL A 80 24.92 3.26 1.56
CA VAL A 80 25.82 2.93 0.46
C VAL A 80 27.17 2.81 1.13
N THR A 81 27.57 1.58 1.48
CA THR A 81 28.93 1.26 1.85
C THR A 81 29.77 1.44 0.59
N THR A 82 30.11 2.69 0.25
CA THR A 82 31.20 2.97 -0.67
C THR A 82 32.43 2.32 -0.05
N PRO A 83 33.07 1.35 -0.72
CA PRO A 83 34.32 0.80 -0.21
C PRO A 83 35.30 1.97 -0.11
N ARG A 84 35.72 2.31 1.11
CA ARG A 84 36.88 3.18 1.32
C ARG A 84 38.07 2.41 0.76
N ILE A 85 38.46 2.73 -0.47
CA ILE A 85 39.71 2.28 -1.05
C ILE A 85 40.78 2.97 -0.20
N ASN A 86 41.25 2.28 0.84
CA ASN A 86 42.42 2.72 1.58
C ASN A 86 43.59 2.73 0.61
N ASN A 87 44.23 3.89 0.50
CA ASN A 87 45.43 4.12 -0.29
C ASN A 87 46.43 2.97 -0.13
N VAL A 88 46.67 2.22 -1.20
CA VAL A 88 47.88 1.41 -1.36
C VAL A 88 48.85 2.25 -2.19
N LEU A 89 49.56 3.15 -1.51
CA LEU A 89 50.84 3.68 -1.94
C LEU A 89 51.62 4.09 -0.68
N GLU A 90 52.31 3.11 -0.10
CA GLU A 90 53.66 3.22 0.48
C GLU A 90 54.27 1.81 0.59
#